data_AF-A0A531JJ60-F1
#
_entry.id   AF-A0A531JJ60-F1
#
_cell.length_a   1.000
_cell.length_b   1.000
_cell.length_c   1.000
_cell.angle_alpha   90.00
_cell.angle_beta   90.00
_cell.angle_gamma   90.00
#
_symmetry.space_group_name_H-M   'P 1'
#
loop_
_entity.id
_entity.type
_entity.pdbx_description
1 polymer ?
#
loop_
_entity_poly.entity_id
_entity_poly.type
_entity_poly.pdbx_seq_one_letter_code
_entity_poly.pdbx_strand_id
1 'polypeptide(L)'
;RKAHDAGIPVITVDTFIGSGVYQTGAGEADFPLSYIASDNILGGEIAARALAKAIGDKGKVYVSNVKPGISTTDQREEGFKKEMAANHPGITVLETQFNDNDANKAASQLQA
;
A
#
# COMPACT_ATOMS: atom_id res chain seq x y z
N ARG A 1 -16.61 -9.50 12.65
CA ARG A 1 -17.52 -9.38 13.81
C ARG A 1 -18.03 -10.73 14.31
N LYS A 2 -18.82 -11.52 13.54
CA LYS A 2 -19.37 -12.82 13.99
C LYS A 2 -18.39 -13.76 14.74
N ALA A 3 -17.14 -13.89 14.28
CA ALA A 3 -16.11 -14.68 14.97
C ALA A 3 -15.81 -14.15 16.38
N HIS A 4 -15.57 -12.85 16.50
CA HIS A 4 -15.38 -12.17 17.78
C HIS A 4 -16.61 -12.34 18.70
N ASP A 5 -17.82 -12.18 18.16
CA ASP A 5 -19.06 -12.31 18.94
C ASP A 5 -19.28 -13.74 19.45
N ALA A 6 -18.67 -14.73 18.79
CA ALA A 6 -18.62 -16.13 19.23
C ALA A 6 -17.47 -16.43 20.23
N GLY A 7 -16.74 -15.40 20.70
CA GLY A 7 -15.61 -15.54 21.62
C GLY A 7 -14.31 -16.00 20.97
N ILE A 8 -14.21 -15.96 19.64
CA ILE A 8 -12.99 -16.34 18.91
C ILE A 8 -12.06 -15.12 18.79
N PRO A 9 -10.81 -15.18 19.25
CA PRO A 9 -9.83 -14.12 19.04
C PRO A 9 -9.60 -13.82 17.56
N VAL A 10 -9.54 -12.54 17.20
CA VAL A 10 -9.29 -12.09 15.81
C VAL A 10 -8.04 -11.26 15.76
N ILE A 11 -7.15 -11.56 14.81
CA ILE A 11 -5.94 -10.78 14.50
C ILE A 11 -5.94 -10.54 12.99
N THR A 12 -5.55 -9.36 12.54
CA THR A 12 -5.32 -9.09 11.12
C THR A 12 -3.83 -9.23 10.80
N VAL A 13 -3.54 -9.80 9.63
CA VAL A 13 -2.18 -10.01 9.15
C VAL A 13 -2.07 -9.42 7.75
N ASP A 14 -0.97 -8.71 7.50
CA ASP A 14 -0.60 -8.05 6.23
C ASP A 14 -1.47 -6.85 5.84
N THR A 15 -2.79 -6.98 5.90
CA THR A 15 -3.78 -5.95 5.59
C THR A 15 -4.70 -5.72 6.79
N PHE A 16 -4.86 -4.47 7.20
CA PHE A 16 -5.82 -4.11 8.25
C PHE A 16 -7.20 -3.78 7.67
N ILE A 17 -8.22 -3.94 8.52
CA ILE A 17 -9.55 -3.33 8.35
C ILE A 17 -9.69 -2.05 9.18
N GLY A 18 -10.55 -1.12 8.76
CA GLY A 18 -10.76 0.14 9.45
C GLY A 18 -9.52 1.04 9.39
N SER A 19 -9.01 1.47 10.55
CA SER A 19 -7.79 2.28 10.67
C SER A 19 -6.52 1.47 10.95
N GLY A 20 -6.64 0.18 11.23
CA GLY A 20 -5.53 -0.65 11.72
C GLY A 20 -5.08 -0.36 13.16
N VAL A 21 -5.73 0.60 13.82
CA VAL A 21 -5.61 0.83 15.26
C VAL A 21 -6.83 0.21 15.93
N TYR A 22 -6.60 -0.80 16.75
CA TYR A 22 -7.65 -1.57 17.41
C TYR A 22 -7.60 -1.42 18.93
N GLN A 23 -8.64 -1.94 19.60
CA GLN A 23 -8.79 -1.87 21.06
C GLN A 23 -8.84 -0.42 21.57
N THR A 24 -9.41 0.48 20.77
CA THR A 24 -9.59 1.91 21.08
C THR A 24 -10.88 2.21 21.87
N GLY A 25 -11.80 1.25 21.93
CA GLY A 25 -13.13 1.40 22.51
C GLY A 25 -14.14 2.08 21.58
N ALA A 26 -13.77 2.37 20.33
CA ALA A 26 -14.63 3.08 19.38
C ALA A 26 -14.47 2.53 17.95
N GLY A 27 -15.56 2.59 17.19
CA GLY A 27 -15.56 2.27 15.77
C GLY A 27 -15.91 0.81 15.45
N GLU A 28 -16.44 0.62 14.25
CA GLU A 28 -16.95 -0.68 13.81
C GLU A 28 -15.84 -1.75 13.68
N ALA A 29 -14.61 -1.35 13.38
CA ALA A 29 -13.50 -2.26 13.14
C ALA A 29 -12.59 -2.48 14.36
N ASP A 30 -13.02 -2.14 15.57
CA ASP A 30 -12.17 -2.12 16.77
C ASP A 30 -11.94 -3.50 17.43
N PHE A 31 -12.74 -4.49 17.03
CA PHE A 31 -12.79 -5.83 17.63
C PHE A 31 -11.57 -6.75 17.42
N PRO A 32 -10.68 -6.58 16.41
CA PRO A 32 -9.46 -7.36 16.34
C PRO A 32 -8.49 -6.98 17.48
N LEU A 33 -7.69 -7.93 17.95
CA LEU A 33 -6.76 -7.72 19.06
C LEU A 33 -5.48 -7.00 18.61
N SER A 34 -5.05 -7.25 17.38
CA SER A 34 -3.80 -6.72 16.85
C SER A 34 -3.81 -6.73 15.32
N TYR A 35 -2.93 -5.92 14.75
CA TYR A 35 -2.55 -5.90 13.35
C TYR A 35 -1.06 -6.19 13.25
N ILE A 36 -0.71 -7.23 12.50
CA ILE A 36 0.68 -7.66 12.29
C ILE A 36 1.04 -7.48 10.83
N ALA A 37 1.96 -6.56 10.55
CA ALA A 37 2.48 -6.34 9.20
C ALA A 37 3.86 -5.66 9.23
N SER A 38 4.43 -5.50 8.05
CA SER A 38 5.57 -4.61 7.83
C SER A 38 5.13 -3.15 7.86
N ASP A 39 6.09 -2.24 8.04
CA ASP A 39 5.89 -0.83 7.77
C ASP A 39 5.79 -0.60 6.25
N ASN A 40 4.55 -0.51 5.76
CA ASN A 40 4.27 -0.40 4.34
C ASN A 40 4.63 0.98 3.77
N ILE A 41 4.55 2.05 4.56
CA ILE A 41 4.97 3.39 4.13
C ILE A 41 6.48 3.37 3.92
N LEU A 42 7.24 2.90 4.91
CA LEU A 42 8.69 2.75 4.79
C LEU A 42 9.05 1.82 3.62
N GLY A 43 8.31 0.73 3.42
CA GLY A 43 8.48 -0.16 2.26
C GLY A 43 8.35 0.57 0.92
N GLY A 44 7.36 1.46 0.80
CA GLY A 44 7.18 2.33 -0.36
C GLY A 44 8.35 3.31 -0.57
N GLU A 45 8.79 3.97 0.51
CA GLU A 45 9.93 4.88 0.47
C GLU A 45 11.23 4.15 0.05
N ILE A 46 11.48 2.94 0.57
CA ILE A 46 12.62 2.10 0.17
C ILE A 46 12.55 1.76 -1.32
N ALA A 47 11.37 1.39 -1.84
CA ALA A 47 11.18 1.08 -3.25
C ALA A 47 11.44 2.30 -4.14
N ALA A 48 10.99 3.49 -3.73
CA ALA A 48 11.25 4.73 -4.45
C ALA A 48 12.75 5.04 -4.54
N ARG A 49 13.47 5.00 -3.43
CA ARG A 49 14.94 5.22 -3.41
C ARG A 49 15.68 4.22 -4.30
N ALA A 50 15.29 2.94 -4.25
CA ALA A 50 15.89 1.91 -5.08
C ALA A 50 15.66 2.16 -6.57
N LEU A 51 14.42 2.49 -6.96
CA LEU A 51 14.07 2.78 -8.35
C LEU A 51 14.77 4.04 -8.86
N ALA A 52 14.73 5.13 -8.09
CA ALA A 52 15.38 6.40 -8.45
C ALA A 52 16.87 6.19 -8.70
N LYS A 53 17.56 5.46 -7.82
CA LYS A 53 18.96 5.07 -8.02
C LYS A 53 19.15 4.25 -9.31
N ALA A 54 18.29 3.28 -9.58
CA ALA A 54 18.40 2.40 -10.73
C ALA A 54 18.25 3.14 -12.08
N ILE A 55 17.42 4.20 -12.12
CA ILE A 55 17.16 4.98 -13.34
C ILE A 55 18.04 6.23 -13.49
N GLY A 56 18.97 6.46 -12.55
CA GLY A 56 19.84 7.64 -12.57
C GLY A 56 19.10 8.94 -12.21
N ASP A 57 18.13 8.84 -11.31
CA ASP A 57 17.40 9.95 -10.67
C ASP A 57 16.64 10.88 -11.63
N LYS A 58 16.18 10.33 -12.77
CA LYS A 58 15.44 11.09 -13.77
C LYS A 58 14.48 10.22 -14.57
N GLY A 59 13.40 10.82 -15.06
CA GLY A 59 12.49 10.20 -16.03
C GLY A 59 11.05 10.20 -15.58
N LYS A 60 10.26 9.27 -16.13
CA LYS A 60 8.84 9.09 -15.80
C LYS A 60 8.65 7.68 -15.24
N VAL A 61 7.89 7.58 -14.15
CA VAL A 61 7.56 6.31 -13.49
C VAL A 61 6.09 6.29 -13.15
N TYR A 62 5.50 5.12 -12.97
CA TYR A 62 4.14 4.98 -12.45
C TYR A 62 4.08 3.82 -11.48
N VAL A 63 3.03 3.79 -10.65
CA VAL A 63 2.75 2.67 -9.73
C VAL A 63 1.71 1.76 -10.38
N SER A 64 2.05 0.49 -10.60
CA SER A 64 1.06 -0.56 -10.89
C SER A 64 0.58 -1.14 -9.56
N ASN A 65 -0.66 -0.83 -9.20
CA ASN A 65 -1.29 -1.17 -7.93
C ASN A 65 -2.46 -2.15 -8.15
N VAL A 66 -2.99 -2.75 -7.09
CA VAL A 66 -4.06 -3.75 -7.15
C VAL A 66 -5.41 -3.08 -7.33
N LYS A 67 -5.95 -2.47 -6.28
CA LYS A 67 -7.18 -1.67 -6.29
C LYS A 67 -7.14 -0.67 -5.13
N PRO A 68 -7.87 0.46 -5.19
CA PRO A 68 -7.97 1.38 -4.07
C PRO A 68 -8.59 0.73 -2.82
N GLY A 69 -8.13 1.15 -1.64
CA GLY A 69 -8.70 0.75 -0.35
C GLY A 69 -8.06 -0.49 0.27
N ILE A 70 -6.99 -1.04 -0.33
CA ILE A 70 -6.18 -2.09 0.30
C ILE A 70 -5.08 -1.40 1.09
N SER A 71 -5.20 -1.41 2.42
CA SER A 71 -4.28 -0.69 3.32
C SER A 71 -2.81 -0.93 3.02
N THR A 72 -2.42 -2.17 2.77
CA THR A 72 -1.03 -2.56 2.47
C THR A 72 -0.47 -1.85 1.24
N THR A 73 -1.21 -1.88 0.13
CA THR A 73 -0.72 -1.35 -1.15
C THR A 73 -0.93 0.15 -1.26
N ASP A 74 -1.98 0.69 -0.64
CA ASP A 74 -2.21 2.13 -0.54
C ASP A 74 -1.08 2.81 0.26
N GLN A 75 -0.67 2.21 1.39
CA GLN A 75 0.45 2.72 2.19
C GLN A 75 1.80 2.65 1.45
N ARG A 76 2.04 1.59 0.67
CA ARG A 76 3.26 1.50 -0.16
C ARG A 76 3.28 2.55 -1.27
N GLU A 77 2.13 2.80 -1.90
CA GLU A 77 1.99 3.87 -2.88
C GLU A 77 2.22 5.25 -2.25
N GLU A 78 1.65 5.50 -1.07
CA GLU A 78 1.86 6.74 -0.30
C GLU A 78 3.35 6.98 -0.04
N GLY A 79 4.03 5.99 0.55
CA GLY A 79 5.47 6.08 0.84
C GLY A 79 6.31 6.31 -0.41
N PHE A 80 5.99 5.60 -1.50
CA PHE A 80 6.69 5.77 -2.78
C PHE A 80 6.53 7.20 -3.31
N LYS A 81 5.30 7.72 -3.36
CA LYS A 81 5.01 9.08 -3.87
C LYS A 81 5.62 10.16 -3.01
N LYS A 82 5.60 10.00 -1.68
CA LYS A 82 6.19 10.93 -0.71
C LYS A 82 7.71 11.02 -0.89
N GLU A 83 8.41 9.89 -0.96
CA GLU A 83 9.86 9.87 -1.19
C GLU A 83 10.22 10.48 -2.55
N MET A 84 9.50 10.12 -3.61
CA MET A 84 9.72 10.69 -4.95
C MET A 84 9.57 12.21 -4.96
N ALA A 85 8.50 12.73 -4.36
CA ALA A 85 8.23 14.17 -4.32
C ALA A 85 9.25 14.94 -3.47
N ALA A 86 9.71 14.35 -2.36
CA ALA A 86 10.62 15.01 -1.43
C ALA A 86 12.07 15.04 -1.94
N ASN A 87 12.53 13.94 -2.54
CA ASN A 87 13.97 13.71 -2.75
C ASN A 87 14.38 13.50 -4.22
N HIS A 88 13.42 13.33 -5.14
CA HIS A 88 13.71 12.95 -6.53
C HIS A 88 13.01 13.87 -7.56
N PRO A 89 13.26 15.19 -7.55
CA PRO A 89 12.56 16.16 -8.41
C PRO A 89 12.79 15.96 -9.92
N GLY A 90 13.82 15.20 -10.31
CA GLY A 90 14.06 14.81 -11.71
C GLY A 90 13.12 13.72 -12.22
N ILE A 91 12.33 13.10 -11.34
CA ILE A 91 11.39 12.02 -11.64
C ILE A 91 9.96 12.54 -11.61
N THR A 92 9.22 12.35 -12.70
CA THR A 92 7.78 12.59 -12.75
C THR A 92 7.04 11.29 -12.45
N VAL A 93 6.27 11.27 -11.36
CA VAL A 93 5.36 10.16 -11.06
C VAL A 93 4.04 10.38 -11.82
N LEU A 94 3.73 9.48 -12.75
CA LEU A 94 2.49 9.44 -13.50
C LEU A 94 1.35 8.86 -12.66
N GLU A 95 0.14 8.87 -13.21
CA GLU A 95 -1.03 8.30 -12.55
C GLU A 95 -0.85 6.82 -12.23
N THR A 96 -1.31 6.43 -11.04
CA THR A 96 -1.36 5.04 -10.61
C THR A 96 -2.34 4.26 -11.47
N GLN A 97 -1.94 3.07 -11.88
CA GLN A 97 -2.77 2.15 -12.66
C GLN A 97 -3.16 0.96 -11.78
N PHE A 98 -4.45 0.61 -11.78
CA PHE A 98 -4.99 -0.48 -10.95
C PHE A 98 -5.29 -1.72 -11.79
N ASN A 99 -4.67 -2.84 -11.44
CA ASN A 99 -4.72 -4.09 -12.20
C ASN A 99 -5.71 -5.13 -11.65
N ASP A 100 -6.42 -4.82 -10.56
CA ASP A 100 -7.41 -5.71 -9.90
C ASP A 100 -6.85 -7.08 -9.46
N ASN A 101 -5.54 -7.17 -9.24
CA ASN A 101 -4.82 -8.42 -8.99
C ASN A 101 -4.91 -9.41 -10.18
N ASP A 102 -5.13 -8.90 -11.40
CA ASP A 102 -5.17 -9.67 -12.62
C ASP A 102 -3.86 -9.51 -13.41
N ALA A 103 -3.19 -10.64 -13.66
CA ALA A 103 -1.90 -10.64 -14.34
C ALA A 103 -1.98 -10.18 -15.80
N ASN A 104 -3.07 -10.47 -16.50
CA ASN A 104 -3.26 -10.07 -17.90
C ASN A 104 -3.51 -8.56 -17.98
N LYS A 105 -4.32 -8.01 -17.08
CA LYS A 105 -4.56 -6.58 -16.97
C LYS A 105 -3.26 -5.84 -16.67
N ALA A 106 -2.47 -6.32 -15.71
CA ALA A 106 -1.16 -5.75 -15.40
C ALA A 106 -0.23 -5.76 -16.63
N ALA A 107 -0.19 -6.86 -17.39
CA ALA A 107 0.62 -6.94 -18.61
C ALA A 107 0.14 -5.98 -19.70
N SER A 108 -1.17 -5.84 -19.90
CA SER A 108 -1.73 -4.92 -20.92
C SER A 108 -1.44 -3.45 -20.63
N GLN A 109 -1.30 -3.07 -19.35
CA GLN A 109 -0.99 -1.68 -18.95
C GLN A 109 0.41 -1.23 -19.38
N LEU A 110 1.34 -2.18 -19.60
CA LEU A 110 2.70 -1.89 -20.06
C LEU A 110 2.80 -1.79 -21.59
N GLN A 111 1.85 -2.39 -22.31
CA GLN A 111 1.89 -2.50 -23.78
C GLN A 111 1.29 -1.26 -24.49
N ALA A 112 0.80 -0.27 -23.73
CA ALA A 112 0.10 0.91 -24.23
C ALA A 112 1.03 2.10 -24.50
#